data_AF-A0A9X5PDM6-F1
#
_entry.id   AF-A0A9X5PDM6-F1
#
_cell.length_a   1.000
_cell.length_b   1.000
_cell.length_c   1.000
_cell.angle_alpha   90.00
_cell.angle_beta   90.00
_cell.angle_gamma   90.00
#
_symmetry.space_group_name_H-M   'P 1'
#
loop_
_entity.id
_entity.type
_entity.pdbx_description
1 polymer ?
#
loop_
_entity_poly.entity_id
_entity_poly.type
_entity_poly.pdbx_seq_one_letter_code
_entity_poly.pdbx_strand_id
1 'polypeptide(L)'
;MKIFNWEKNKTLYRYIKNGDLFCFKIAEQLFGYGRLIAKNKLGATVGIFDLFTLSPVEPFDYKNAGNYPILFKTVLDCHTLFVSKLESDWRIIAQDPDYQDPTPSEITSINPAMELAHNADFSIEQEIDKEDARQKILKKIELLETPRSHYHILSLLIRYKPEIFCLPIESFAGFGDFIRDEFYKIHHRDLKV
;
A
#
# COMPACT_ATOMS: atom_id res chain seq x y z
N MET A 1 6.43 1.73 -20.92
CA MET A 1 5.35 1.11 -20.10
C MET A 1 4.61 0.00 -20.86
N LYS A 2 4.33 -1.13 -20.18
CA LYS A 2 3.56 -2.29 -20.69
C LYS A 2 2.31 -2.49 -19.83
N ILE A 3 1.12 -2.40 -20.40
CA ILE A 3 -0.16 -2.54 -19.67
C ILE A 3 -0.64 -3.99 -19.72
N PHE A 4 -1.22 -4.48 -18.63
CA PHE A 4 -1.79 -5.82 -18.50
C PHE A 4 -3.32 -5.73 -18.39
N ASN A 5 -4.01 -6.71 -18.98
CA ASN A 5 -5.44 -6.88 -18.74
C ASN A 5 -5.67 -7.40 -17.31
N TRP A 6 -6.75 -6.98 -16.65
CA TRP A 6 -7.14 -7.41 -15.32
C TRP A 6 -7.17 -8.94 -15.21
N GLU A 7 -7.67 -9.63 -16.25
CA GLU A 7 -7.81 -11.10 -16.34
C GLU A 7 -6.51 -11.92 -16.18
N LYS A 8 -5.34 -11.28 -16.12
CA LYS A 8 -4.08 -11.98 -15.87
C LYS A 8 -4.02 -12.49 -14.42
N ASN A 9 -4.23 -13.79 -14.25
CA ASN A 9 -4.46 -14.39 -12.93
C ASN A 9 -3.19 -14.74 -12.12
N LYS A 10 -2.01 -14.85 -12.73
CA LYS A 10 -0.78 -15.28 -12.04
C LYS A 10 0.32 -14.22 -12.08
N THR A 11 0.79 -13.82 -10.91
CA THR A 11 2.02 -13.06 -10.69
C THR A 11 2.97 -13.92 -9.89
N LEU A 12 4.18 -14.14 -10.42
CA LEU A 12 5.26 -14.76 -9.66
C LEU A 12 6.14 -13.67 -9.06
N TYR A 13 6.67 -13.89 -7.85
CA TYR A 13 7.47 -12.90 -7.13
C TYR A 13 8.65 -12.35 -7.96
N ARG A 14 9.29 -13.20 -8.77
CA ARG A 14 10.40 -12.82 -9.66
C ARG A 14 10.02 -11.87 -10.80
N TYR A 15 8.72 -11.72 -11.09
CA TYR A 15 8.23 -10.83 -12.15
C TYR A 15 7.80 -9.45 -11.63
N ILE A 16 7.74 -9.30 -10.32
CA ILE A 16 7.50 -8.01 -9.66
C ILE A 16 8.79 -7.18 -9.77
N LYS A 17 8.66 -5.96 -10.29
CA LYS A 17 9.77 -5.02 -10.53
C LYS A 17 9.49 -3.64 -9.94
N ASN A 18 10.55 -2.86 -9.73
CA ASN A 18 10.42 -1.43 -9.44
C ASN A 18 9.69 -0.75 -10.60
N GLY A 19 8.81 0.20 -10.29
CA GLY A 19 7.97 0.89 -11.27
C GLY A 19 6.67 0.18 -11.62
N ASP A 20 6.49 -1.07 -11.22
CA ASP A 20 5.24 -1.79 -11.44
C ASP A 20 4.07 -1.01 -10.82
N LEU A 21 3.03 -0.80 -11.61
CA LEU A 21 1.76 -0.25 -11.17
C LEU A 21 0.84 -1.40 -10.78
N PHE A 22 0.19 -1.26 -9.64
CA PHE A 22 -0.74 -2.25 -9.15
C PHE A 22 -2.09 -1.65 -8.78
N CYS A 23 -3.08 -2.54 -8.75
CA CYS A 23 -4.43 -2.30 -8.28
C CYS A 23 -4.80 -3.37 -7.27
N PHE A 24 -5.59 -3.02 -6.27
CA PHE A 24 -6.05 -3.93 -5.24
C PHE A 24 -7.52 -3.69 -4.90
N LYS A 25 -8.25 -4.79 -4.66
CA LYS A 25 -9.66 -4.76 -4.27
C LYS A 25 -9.78 -4.42 -2.79
N ILE A 26 -10.55 -3.38 -2.46
CA ILE A 26 -10.93 -3.01 -1.09
C ILE A 26 -12.34 -3.54 -0.79
N ALA A 27 -13.26 -3.40 -1.75
CA ALA A 27 -14.64 -3.89 -1.69
C ALA A 27 -15.10 -4.31 -3.10
N GLU A 28 -16.31 -4.86 -3.24
CA GLU A 28 -16.88 -5.26 -4.55
C GLU A 28 -16.77 -4.20 -5.64
N GLN A 29 -16.98 -2.93 -5.29
CA GLN A 29 -16.88 -1.78 -6.21
C GLN A 29 -15.97 -0.70 -5.64
N LEU A 30 -14.88 -1.09 -5.00
CA LEU A 30 -13.89 -0.14 -4.49
C LEU A 30 -12.49 -0.71 -4.66
N PHE A 31 -11.69 -0.02 -5.44
CA PHE A 31 -10.33 -0.42 -5.77
C PHE A 31 -9.36 0.70 -5.44
N GLY A 32 -8.21 0.34 -4.91
CA GLY A 32 -7.08 1.25 -4.69
C GLY A 32 -5.94 0.94 -5.64
N TYR A 33 -5.02 1.90 -5.77
CA TYR A 33 -3.88 1.80 -6.68
C TYR A 33 -2.57 2.16 -5.99
N GLY A 34 -1.47 1.72 -6.57
CA GLY A 34 -0.16 2.15 -6.14
C GLY A 34 0.94 1.79 -7.12
N ARG A 35 2.16 2.14 -6.74
CA ARG A 35 3.38 1.84 -7.48
C ARG A 35 4.41 1.20 -6.57
N LEU A 36 5.08 0.17 -7.06
CA LEU A 36 6.27 -0.37 -6.43
C LEU A 36 7.43 0.61 -6.61
N ILE A 37 7.92 1.17 -5.50
CA ILE A 37 9.05 2.10 -5.51
C ILE A 37 10.34 1.27 -5.60
N ALA A 38 10.53 0.36 -4.66
CA ALA A 38 11.68 -0.52 -4.65
C ALA A 38 11.41 -1.85 -3.92
N LYS A 39 11.98 -2.94 -4.44
CA LYS A 39 12.09 -4.20 -3.69
C LYS A 39 13.15 -4.08 -2.61
N ASN A 40 12.91 -4.72 -1.48
CA ASN A 40 13.83 -4.75 -0.34
C ASN A 40 13.75 -6.11 0.39
N LYS A 41 14.51 -6.26 1.48
CA LYS A 41 14.62 -7.51 2.24
C LYS A 41 13.29 -8.00 2.85
N LEU A 42 12.30 -7.13 3.02
CA LEU A 42 11.00 -7.44 3.62
C LEU A 42 9.88 -7.65 2.59
N GLY A 43 10.14 -7.37 1.31
CA GLY A 43 9.15 -7.41 0.24
C GLY A 43 9.38 -6.28 -0.74
N ALA A 44 8.52 -5.26 -0.71
CA ALA A 44 8.75 -4.03 -1.45
C ALA A 44 8.16 -2.81 -0.75
N THR A 45 8.88 -1.70 -0.79
CA THR A 45 8.34 -0.37 -0.49
C THR A 45 7.49 0.09 -1.67
N VAL A 46 6.28 0.51 -1.38
CA VAL A 46 5.31 1.01 -2.36
C VAL A 46 4.81 2.39 -1.98
N GLY A 47 4.37 3.16 -2.96
CA GLY A 47 3.50 4.31 -2.75
C GLY A 47 2.06 3.90 -3.02
N ILE A 48 1.17 4.09 -2.05
CA ILE A 48 -0.28 3.98 -2.25
C ILE A 48 -0.77 5.33 -2.76
N PHE A 49 -1.50 5.33 -3.87
CA PHE A 49 -2.05 6.55 -4.45
C PHE A 49 -3.30 7.01 -3.71
N ASP A 50 -3.50 8.32 -3.66
CA ASP A 50 -4.79 8.93 -3.30
C ASP A 50 -5.74 8.87 -4.50
N LEU A 51 -6.06 7.64 -4.93
CA LEU A 51 -6.92 7.35 -6.07
C LEU A 51 -7.71 6.09 -5.78
N PHE A 52 -9.03 6.22 -5.85
CA PHE A 52 -9.98 5.13 -5.63
C PHE A 52 -11.03 5.12 -6.74
N THR A 53 -11.36 3.94 -7.23
CA THR A 53 -12.27 3.77 -8.37
C THR A 53 -13.27 2.65 -8.10
N LEU A 54 -14.36 2.65 -8.87
CA LEU A 54 -15.38 1.60 -8.81
C LEU A 54 -14.99 0.35 -9.62
N SER A 55 -13.95 0.45 -10.46
CA SER A 55 -13.47 -0.64 -11.32
C SER A 55 -11.95 -0.64 -11.44
N PRO A 56 -11.30 -1.81 -11.57
CA PRO A 56 -9.86 -1.95 -11.38
C PRO A 56 -8.96 -1.42 -12.51
N VAL A 57 -9.50 -1.01 -13.66
CA VAL A 57 -8.71 -0.64 -14.86
C VAL A 57 -9.23 0.64 -15.51
N GLU A 58 -10.55 0.86 -15.53
CA GLU A 58 -11.12 2.13 -15.98
C GLU A 58 -11.60 2.94 -14.77
N PRO A 59 -11.18 4.22 -14.63
CA PRO A 59 -10.51 5.10 -15.58
C PRO A 59 -9.03 5.38 -15.24
N PHE A 60 -8.21 4.37 -14.94
CA PHE A 60 -6.83 4.62 -14.49
C PHE A 60 -5.95 5.22 -15.62
N ASP A 61 -5.54 6.48 -15.49
CA ASP A 61 -4.63 7.12 -16.45
C ASP A 61 -3.18 6.65 -16.26
N TYR A 62 -2.83 5.59 -16.98
CA TYR A 62 -1.49 5.03 -16.98
C TYR A 62 -0.41 6.03 -17.43
N LYS A 63 -0.72 6.95 -18.36
CA LYS A 63 0.28 7.89 -18.91
C LYS A 63 0.71 8.91 -17.87
N ASN A 64 -0.21 9.30 -16.99
CA ASN A 64 0.02 10.27 -15.92
C ASN A 64 0.19 9.60 -14.55
N ALA A 65 0.46 8.29 -14.50
CA ALA A 65 0.55 7.56 -13.24
C ALA A 65 1.61 8.11 -12.26
N GLY A 66 2.65 8.80 -12.76
CA GLY A 66 3.65 9.47 -11.93
C GLY A 66 3.16 10.73 -11.23
N ASN A 67 2.01 11.27 -11.64
CA ASN A 67 1.45 12.51 -11.11
C ASN A 67 0.37 12.27 -10.04
N TYR A 68 -0.04 11.03 -9.80
CA TYR A 68 -0.99 10.74 -8.73
C TYR A 68 -0.36 11.05 -7.37
N PRO A 69 -1.04 11.82 -6.50
CA PRO A 69 -0.57 12.03 -5.14
C PRO A 69 -0.39 10.70 -4.41
N ILE A 70 0.72 10.55 -3.69
CA ILE A 70 0.94 9.42 -2.82
C ILE A 70 0.30 9.72 -1.47
N LEU A 71 -0.67 8.90 -1.07
CA LEU A 71 -1.34 8.98 0.22
C LEU A 71 -0.37 8.60 1.35
N PHE A 72 0.35 7.49 1.20
CA PHE A 72 1.43 7.07 2.08
C PHE A 72 2.38 6.08 1.38
N LYS A 73 3.61 5.99 1.89
CA LYS A 73 4.59 4.97 1.50
C LYS A 73 4.67 3.89 2.58
N THR A 74 4.79 2.62 2.20
CA THR A 74 4.87 1.50 3.14
C THR A 74 5.55 0.28 2.53
N VAL A 75 6.12 -0.58 3.37
CA VAL A 75 6.56 -1.93 2.99
C VAL A 75 5.36 -2.87 2.89
N LEU A 76 5.25 -3.63 1.80
CA LEU A 76 4.24 -4.67 1.58
C LEU A 76 4.85 -6.07 1.68
N ASP A 77 4.06 -7.00 2.24
CA ASP A 77 4.28 -8.43 2.00
C ASP A 77 3.82 -8.80 0.59
N CYS A 78 4.73 -8.64 -0.38
CA CYS A 78 4.45 -8.92 -1.77
C CYS A 78 4.12 -10.39 -2.07
N HIS A 79 4.59 -11.34 -1.25
CA HIS A 79 4.28 -12.75 -1.46
C HIS A 79 2.80 -13.01 -1.10
N THR A 80 2.39 -12.59 0.09
CA THR A 80 1.01 -12.75 0.54
C THR A 80 0.05 -12.03 -0.40
N LEU A 81 0.34 -10.77 -0.74
CA LEU A 81 -0.56 -9.93 -1.52
C LEU A 81 -0.59 -10.30 -3.02
N PHE A 82 0.54 -10.26 -3.72
CA PHE A 82 0.55 -10.39 -5.19
C PHE A 82 0.62 -11.83 -5.70
N VAL A 83 1.26 -12.73 -4.94
CA VAL A 83 1.54 -14.10 -5.40
C VAL A 83 0.46 -15.06 -4.92
N SER A 84 0.24 -15.11 -3.60
CA SER A 84 -0.70 -16.06 -3.00
C SER A 84 -2.14 -15.56 -2.99
N LYS A 85 -2.35 -14.23 -2.96
CA LYS A 85 -3.66 -13.57 -2.92
C LYS A 85 -4.59 -14.13 -1.84
N LEU A 86 -4.02 -14.43 -0.66
CA LEU A 86 -4.74 -15.12 0.41
C LEU A 86 -5.82 -14.26 1.09
N GLU A 87 -5.68 -12.93 1.04
CA GLU A 87 -6.56 -12.00 1.75
C GLU A 87 -7.52 -11.31 0.77
N SER A 88 -6.98 -10.62 -0.24
CA SER A 88 -7.77 -9.92 -1.26
C SER A 88 -7.07 -10.00 -2.62
N ASP A 89 -7.72 -9.51 -3.67
CA ASP A 89 -7.18 -9.52 -5.02
C ASP A 89 -6.27 -8.31 -5.27
N TRP A 90 -4.97 -8.58 -5.37
CA TRP A 90 -3.93 -7.61 -5.74
C TRP A 90 -3.31 -8.01 -7.07
N ARG A 91 -3.20 -7.06 -8.01
CA ARG A 91 -2.71 -7.33 -9.36
C ARG A 91 -1.75 -6.25 -9.84
N ILE A 92 -0.67 -6.69 -10.48
CA ILE A 92 0.18 -5.82 -11.29
C ILE A 92 -0.57 -5.53 -12.59
N ILE A 93 -0.94 -4.27 -12.81
CA ILE A 93 -1.76 -3.81 -13.94
C ILE A 93 -0.93 -3.14 -15.03
N ALA A 94 0.28 -2.66 -14.72
CA ALA A 94 1.23 -2.21 -15.72
C ALA A 94 2.67 -2.31 -15.19
N GLN A 95 3.60 -2.36 -16.13
CA GLN A 95 5.04 -2.40 -15.92
C GLN A 95 5.66 -1.15 -16.50
N ASP A 96 6.31 -0.35 -15.66
CA ASP A 96 7.06 0.83 -16.09
C ASP A 96 8.56 0.57 -15.92
N PRO A 97 9.25 0.02 -16.94
CA PRO A 97 10.67 -0.31 -16.83
C PRO A 97 11.58 0.91 -16.72
N ASP A 98 11.06 2.09 -17.09
CA ASP A 98 11.81 3.34 -17.11
C ASP A 98 11.59 4.16 -15.82
N TYR A 99 10.80 3.63 -14.88
CA TYR A 99 10.55 4.31 -13.61
C TYR A 99 11.84 4.48 -12.80
N GLN A 100 12.03 5.70 -12.32
CA GLN A 100 13.05 6.04 -11.33
C GLN A 100 12.35 6.68 -10.14
N ASP A 101 12.71 6.25 -8.93
CA ASP A 101 12.25 6.90 -7.72
C ASP A 101 12.76 8.36 -7.73
N PRO A 102 11.86 9.37 -7.70
CA PRO A 102 12.28 10.77 -7.66
C PRO A 102 12.97 11.14 -6.33
N THR A 103 12.83 10.29 -5.32
CA THR A 103 13.25 10.53 -3.93
C THR A 103 14.07 9.36 -3.37
N PRO A 104 15.15 8.91 -4.06
CA PRO A 104 15.83 7.66 -3.72
C PRO A 104 16.50 7.67 -2.34
N SER A 105 16.81 8.84 -1.79
CA SER A 105 17.38 9.02 -0.45
C SER A 105 16.35 9.28 0.64
N GLU A 106 15.07 9.38 0.32
CA GLU A 106 14.02 9.63 1.33
C GLU A 106 13.87 8.41 2.23
N ILE A 107 13.88 8.64 3.54
CA ILE A 107 13.55 7.62 4.53
C ILE A 107 12.06 7.26 4.42
N THR A 108 11.78 5.98 4.19
CA THR A 108 10.42 5.47 4.00
C THR A 108 9.99 4.49 5.09
N SER A 109 10.93 4.02 5.93
CA SER A 109 10.63 3.11 7.03
C SER A 109 11.62 3.25 8.18
N ILE A 110 11.20 2.85 9.38
CA ILE A 110 11.92 2.96 10.64
C ILE A 110 11.75 1.64 11.40
N ASN A 111 12.87 1.04 11.78
CA ASN A 111 12.96 -0.11 12.67
C ASN A 111 13.40 0.34 14.07
N PRO A 112 12.45 0.61 14.99
CA PRO A 112 12.78 1.13 16.32
C PRO A 112 13.48 0.09 17.22
N ALA A 113 13.45 -1.20 16.86
CA ALA A 113 14.17 -2.23 17.60
C ALA A 113 15.66 -2.24 17.27
N MET A 114 16.00 -1.84 16.03
CA MET A 114 17.38 -1.72 15.57
C MET A 114 17.92 -0.29 15.63
N GLU A 115 17.10 0.70 15.98
CA GLU A 115 17.48 2.12 15.98
C GLU A 115 17.96 2.60 14.60
N LEU A 116 17.32 2.05 13.55
CA LEU A 116 17.64 2.33 12.15
C LEU A 116 16.41 2.80 11.38
N ALA A 117 16.67 3.64 10.39
CA ALA A 117 15.72 4.09 9.39
C ALA A 117 16.27 3.79 8.00
N HIS A 118 15.40 3.41 7.07
CA HIS A 118 15.79 2.99 5.73
C HIS A 118 15.07 3.79 4.65
N ASN A 119 15.78 4.06 3.55
CA ASN A 119 15.16 4.45 2.30
C ASN A 119 14.39 3.28 1.65
N ALA A 120 13.78 3.49 0.48
CA ALA A 120 12.84 2.51 -0.10
C ALA A 120 13.45 1.12 -0.40
N ASP A 121 14.69 1.07 -0.90
CA ASP A 121 15.39 -0.16 -1.29
C ASP A 121 16.32 -0.71 -0.20
N PHE A 122 16.42 -0.01 0.93
CA PHE A 122 17.26 -0.32 2.09
C PHE A 122 18.77 -0.23 1.77
N SER A 123 19.16 0.53 0.75
CA SER A 123 20.57 0.82 0.46
C SER A 123 21.14 1.96 1.32
N ILE A 124 20.27 2.83 1.85
CA ILE A 124 20.62 3.90 2.78
C ILE A 124 20.04 3.54 4.14
N GLU A 125 20.94 3.45 5.12
CA GLU A 125 20.64 3.24 6.53
C GLU A 125 21.01 4.51 7.30
N GLN A 126 20.10 4.96 8.16
CA GLN A 126 20.30 6.12 9.02
C GLN A 126 20.01 5.75 10.47
N GLU A 127 20.95 6.00 11.37
CA GLU A 127 20.73 5.85 12.80
C GLU A 127 19.64 6.82 13.29
N ILE A 128 18.79 6.32 14.18
CA ILE A 128 17.72 7.09 14.78
C ILE A 128 17.54 6.69 16.24
N ASP A 129 17.52 7.68 17.13
CA ASP A 129 17.22 7.47 18.55
C ASP A 129 15.85 6.79 18.71
N LYS A 130 15.78 5.83 19.63
CA LYS A 130 14.57 5.03 19.87
C LYS A 130 13.33 5.87 20.20
N GLU A 131 13.49 6.95 20.95
CA GLU A 131 12.37 7.82 21.30
C GLU A 131 11.96 8.68 20.11
N ASP A 132 12.91 9.24 19.36
CA ASP A 132 12.59 9.94 18.09
C ASP A 132 11.89 9.01 17.08
N ALA A 133 12.36 7.77 16.95
CA ALA A 133 11.72 6.74 16.13
C ALA A 133 10.27 6.48 16.56
N ARG A 134 10.03 6.32 17.86
CA ARG A 134 8.67 6.14 18.42
C ARG A 134 7.78 7.34 18.13
N GLN A 135 8.27 8.55 18.31
CA GLN A 135 7.50 9.78 18.06
C GLN A 135 7.16 9.94 16.57
N LYS A 136 8.09 9.61 15.68
CA LYS A 136 7.84 9.63 14.23
C LYS A 136 6.80 8.57 13.83
N ILE A 137 6.92 7.35 14.34
CA ILE A 137 5.96 6.26 14.07
C ILE A 137 4.58 6.57 14.66
N LEU A 138 4.50 7.20 15.84
CA LEU A 138 3.23 7.59 16.45
C LEU A 138 2.48 8.60 15.57
N LYS A 139 3.20 9.52 14.92
CA LYS A 139 2.64 10.49 13.96
C LYS A 139 2.30 9.87 12.61
N LYS A 140 3.10 8.91 12.15
CA LYS A 140 3.01 8.25 10.84
C LYS A 140 3.25 6.76 11.00
N ILE A 141 2.20 6.02 11.34
CA ILE A 141 2.29 4.60 11.69
C ILE A 141 2.76 3.72 10.52
N GLU A 142 2.59 4.19 9.28
CA GLU A 142 3.11 3.58 8.05
C GLU A 142 4.65 3.49 8.03
N LEU A 143 5.35 4.37 8.77
CA LEU A 143 6.81 4.36 8.86
C LEU A 143 7.33 3.15 9.63
N LEU A 144 6.51 2.47 10.43
CA LEU A 144 6.96 1.24 11.08
C LEU A 144 7.41 0.24 10.01
N GLU A 145 8.67 -0.19 10.10
CA GLU A 145 9.31 -1.13 9.19
C GLU A 145 8.82 -2.56 9.44
N THR A 146 7.68 -2.87 8.85
CA THR A 146 7.09 -4.21 8.88
C THR A 146 6.45 -4.51 7.53
N PRO A 147 6.56 -5.74 7.01
CA PRO A 147 5.81 -6.12 5.84
C PRO A 147 4.31 -6.07 6.15
N ARG A 148 3.55 -5.27 5.39
CA ARG A 148 2.11 -5.09 5.59
C ARG A 148 1.30 -6.03 4.71
N SER A 149 0.32 -6.66 5.34
CA SER A 149 -0.75 -7.42 4.69
C SER A 149 -1.96 -6.54 4.38
N HIS A 150 -3.01 -7.09 3.79
CA HIS A 150 -4.20 -6.36 3.37
C HIS A 150 -4.93 -5.70 4.56
N TYR A 151 -5.05 -6.39 5.70
CA TYR A 151 -5.62 -5.83 6.94
C TYR A 151 -4.89 -4.57 7.40
N HIS A 152 -3.57 -4.57 7.31
CA HIS A 152 -2.75 -3.41 7.67
C HIS A 152 -2.99 -2.24 6.71
N ILE A 153 -3.15 -2.52 5.41
CA ILE A 153 -3.50 -1.50 4.42
C ILE A 153 -4.90 -0.94 4.67
N LEU A 154 -5.88 -1.79 5.00
CA LEU A 154 -7.21 -1.32 5.39
C LEU A 154 -7.17 -0.40 6.61
N SER A 155 -6.41 -0.74 7.66
CA SER A 155 -6.24 0.13 8.85
C SER A 155 -5.61 1.48 8.48
N LEU A 156 -4.59 1.51 7.61
CA LEU A 156 -4.00 2.76 7.12
C LEU A 156 -4.99 3.58 6.28
N LEU A 157 -5.77 2.93 5.41
CA LEU A 157 -6.81 3.60 4.62
C LEU A 157 -7.92 4.16 5.51
N ILE A 158 -8.36 3.42 6.53
CA ILE A 158 -9.34 3.91 7.52
C ILE A 158 -8.80 5.17 8.20
N ARG A 159 -7.52 5.19 8.57
CA ARG A 159 -6.87 6.34 9.20
C ARG A 159 -6.82 7.57 8.29
N TYR A 160 -6.39 7.40 7.04
CA TYR A 160 -6.06 8.52 6.15
C TYR A 160 -7.19 8.92 5.20
N LYS A 161 -8.10 8.01 4.90
CA LYS A 161 -9.22 8.17 3.96
C LYS A 161 -10.50 7.50 4.49
N PRO A 162 -10.98 7.87 5.69
CA PRO A 162 -12.19 7.26 6.25
C PRO A 162 -13.43 7.39 5.34
N GLU A 163 -13.49 8.42 4.50
CA GLU A 163 -14.61 8.71 3.60
C GLU A 163 -14.84 7.66 2.50
N ILE A 164 -13.85 6.82 2.18
CA ILE A 164 -14.02 5.74 1.18
C ILE A 164 -14.78 4.54 1.76
N PHE A 165 -14.91 4.45 3.08
CA PHE A 165 -15.63 3.39 3.78
C PHE A 165 -17.11 3.74 3.95
N CYS A 166 -17.77 4.13 2.86
CA CYS A 166 -19.17 4.57 2.84
C CYS A 166 -20.11 3.55 2.18
N LEU A 167 -19.59 2.39 1.78
CA LEU A 167 -20.39 1.30 1.21
C LEU A 167 -21.04 0.46 2.32
N PRO A 168 -22.16 -0.23 2.05
CA PRO A 168 -22.71 -1.22 2.95
C PRO A 168 -21.65 -2.24 3.38
N ILE A 169 -21.67 -2.66 4.65
CA ILE A 169 -20.59 -3.47 5.24
C ILE A 169 -20.41 -4.82 4.52
N GLU A 170 -21.49 -5.34 3.93
CA GLU A 170 -21.52 -6.57 3.13
C GLU A 170 -20.68 -6.46 1.85
N SER A 171 -20.41 -5.24 1.39
CA SER A 171 -19.59 -4.96 0.21
C SER A 171 -18.12 -5.30 0.42
N PHE A 172 -17.67 -5.39 1.67
CA PHE A 172 -16.26 -5.58 2.03
C PHE A 172 -15.86 -7.05 2.21
N ALA A 173 -16.42 -7.97 1.42
CA ALA A 173 -15.91 -9.34 1.16
C ALA A 173 -15.20 -10.08 2.33
N GLY A 174 -15.78 -10.09 3.54
CA GLY A 174 -15.20 -10.77 4.72
C GLY A 174 -14.36 -9.89 5.66
N PHE A 175 -14.14 -8.62 5.31
CA PHE A 175 -13.44 -7.62 6.14
C PHE A 175 -14.37 -6.72 6.95
N GLY A 176 -15.69 -6.88 6.82
CA GLY A 176 -16.67 -6.00 7.43
C GLY A 176 -16.50 -5.79 8.94
N ASP A 177 -16.38 -6.88 9.71
CA ASP A 177 -16.18 -6.80 11.16
C ASP A 177 -14.89 -6.07 11.52
N PHE A 178 -13.79 -6.44 10.85
CA PHE A 178 -12.50 -5.78 11.04
C PHE A 178 -12.57 -4.27 10.74
N ILE A 179 -13.19 -3.88 9.62
CA ILE A 179 -13.30 -2.47 9.22
C ILE A 179 -14.09 -1.70 10.27
N ARG A 180 -15.22 -2.23 10.74
CA ARG A 180 -16.05 -1.59 11.76
C ARG A 180 -15.30 -1.39 13.07
N ASP A 181 -14.65 -2.45 13.56
CA ASP A 181 -13.91 -2.41 14.83
C ASP A 181 -12.71 -1.47 14.75
N GLU A 182 -11.92 -1.55 13.68
CA GLU A 182 -10.74 -0.73 13.47
C GLU A 182 -11.12 0.74 13.22
N PHE A 183 -12.24 1.00 12.53
CA PHE A 183 -12.76 2.37 12.37
C PHE A 183 -13.16 3.00 13.70
N TYR A 184 -13.90 2.27 14.54
CA TYR A 184 -14.27 2.76 15.87
C TYR A 184 -13.02 3.03 16.73
N LYS A 185 -12.06 2.11 16.70
CA LYS A 185 -10.79 2.24 17.44
C LYS A 185 -9.98 3.45 17.02
N ILE A 186 -9.96 3.80 15.73
CA ILE A 186 -9.19 4.93 15.20
C ILE A 186 -9.93 6.27 15.34
N HIS A 187 -11.25 6.30 15.09
CA HIS A 187 -12.03 7.54 14.99
C HIS A 187 -12.95 7.80 16.18
N HIS A 188 -13.03 6.87 17.13
CA HIS A 188 -13.89 6.95 18.33
C HIS A 188 -15.36 7.23 18.01
N ARG A 189 -15.84 6.71 16.88
CA ARG A 189 -17.23 6.81 16.42
C ARG A 189 -17.56 5.63 15.50
N ASP A 190 -18.84 5.31 15.41
CA ASP A 190 -19.31 4.26 14.50
C ASP A 190 -19.10 4.63 13.03
N LEU A 191 -18.80 3.61 12.23
CA LEU A 191 -18.80 3.71 10.79
C LEU A 191 -20.21 4.00 10.30
N LYS A 192 -20.37 5.03 9.49
CA LYS A 192 -21.65 5.36 8.84
C LYS A 192 -21.68 4.63 7.50
N VAL A 193 -22.37 3.49 7.47
CA VAL A 193 -22.68 2.69 6.28
C VAL A 193 -24.12 2.90 5.84
#